data_AF-A0A1F9LJV0-F1
#
_entry.id   AF-A0A1F9LJV0-F1
#
_cell.length_a   1.000
_cell.length_b   1.000
_cell.length_c   1.000
_cell.angle_alpha   90.00
_cell.angle_beta   90.00
_cell.angle_gamma   90.00
#
_symmetry.space_group_name_H-M   'P 1'
#
loop_
_entity.id
_entity.type
_entity.pdbx_description
1 polymer ?
#
loop_
_entity_poly.entity_id
_entity_poly.type
_entity_poly.pdbx_seq_one_letter_code
_entity_poly.pdbx_strand_id
1 'polypeptide(L)'
;MFGIGSSELVLILILALIFLGPKKLPGLARGIGRALAEFRRAGGEMRSQLGGISERAMEEVHRLSEAATREVHESQPTPPPPPTGESGPQGSPPDLPPNTEAKEEVVAPPTKG
;
A
#
# COMPACT_ATOMS: atom_id res chain seq x y z
N MET A 1 29.93 -1.98 9.53
CA MET A 1 31.32 -1.68 9.08
C MET A 1 31.38 -0.49 8.11
N PHE A 2 30.57 0.56 8.33
CA PHE A 2 30.74 1.86 7.68
C PHE A 2 30.35 2.93 8.69
N GLY A 3 31.25 3.18 9.64
CA GLY A 3 31.11 4.25 10.64
C GLY A 3 31.46 5.61 10.04
N ILE A 4 30.85 5.95 8.90
CA ILE A 4 31.01 7.29 8.32
C ILE A 4 30.09 8.21 9.12
N GLY A 5 30.68 8.94 10.06
CA GLY A 5 29.99 10.00 10.78
C GLY A 5 29.76 11.21 9.88
N SER A 6 28.96 12.15 10.39
CA SER A 6 28.78 13.45 9.75
C SER A 6 30.12 14.16 9.53
N SER A 7 31.08 13.98 10.44
CA SER A 7 32.44 14.54 10.35
C SER A 7 33.22 14.00 9.14
N GLU A 8 33.26 12.67 8.95
CA GLU A 8 33.93 12.05 7.81
C GLU A 8 33.29 12.47 6.47
N LEU A 9 31.95 12.57 6.42
CA LEU A 9 31.24 13.06 5.24
C LEU A 9 31.67 14.49 4.88
N VAL A 10 31.76 15.38 5.87
CA VAL A 10 32.19 16.77 5.67
C VAL A 10 33.64 16.84 5.18
N LEU A 11 34.54 16.02 5.72
CA LEU A 11 35.93 15.96 5.26
C LEU A 11 36.02 15.57 3.78
N ILE A 12 35.28 14.52 3.37
CA ILE A 12 35.22 14.08 1.97
C ILE A 12 34.61 15.17 1.10
N LEU A 13 33.56 15.86 1.56
CA LEU A 13 32.93 16.96 0.84
C LEU A 13 33.93 18.10 0.62
N ILE A 14 34.73 18.48 1.62
CA ILE A 14 35.76 19.52 1.47
C ILE A 14 36.80 19.12 0.42
N LEU A 15 37.28 17.86 0.45
CA LEU A 15 38.20 17.37 -0.58
C LEU A 15 37.56 17.44 -1.96
N ALA A 16 36.34 16.95 -2.12
CA ALA A 16 35.60 17.03 -3.37
C ALA A 16 35.41 18.48 -3.86
N LEU A 17 35.14 19.41 -2.93
CA LEU A 17 35.01 20.84 -3.22
C LEU A 17 36.31 21.47 -3.70
N ILE A 18 37.46 21.03 -3.21
CA ILE A 18 38.77 21.52 -3.68
C ILE A 18 39.04 21.04 -5.10
N PHE A 19 38.79 19.75 -5.38
CA PHE A 19 39.02 19.17 -6.72
C PHE A 19 38.02 19.66 -7.77
N LEU A 20 36.73 19.67 -7.45
CA LEU A 20 35.66 20.02 -8.38
C LEU A 20 35.32 21.52 -8.39
N GLY A 21 35.51 22.19 -7.25
CA GLY A 21 35.18 23.59 -7.03
C GLY A 21 33.79 23.80 -6.42
N PRO A 22 33.63 24.63 -5.37
CA PRO A 22 32.32 24.92 -4.75
C PRO A 22 31.33 25.58 -5.70
N LYS A 23 31.83 26.32 -6.70
CA LYS A 23 30.99 26.95 -7.72
C LYS A 23 30.41 25.95 -8.73
N LYS A 24 31.03 24.78 -8.90
CA LYS A 24 30.57 23.77 -9.89
C LYS A 24 29.51 22.81 -9.33
N LEU A 25 29.57 22.49 -8.04
CA LEU A 25 28.53 21.68 -7.38
C LEU A 25 27.09 22.17 -7.61
N PRO A 26 26.73 23.45 -7.38
CA PRO A 26 25.35 23.91 -7.60
C PRO A 26 24.95 23.83 -9.08
N GLY A 27 25.90 23.97 -10.01
CA GLY A 27 25.66 23.78 -11.43
C GLY A 27 25.32 22.32 -11.75
N LEU A 28 26.14 21.36 -11.29
CA LEU A 28 25.88 19.93 -11.44
C LEU A 28 24.57 19.50 -10.78
N ALA A 29 24.33 19.92 -9.53
CA ALA A 29 23.10 19.61 -8.80
C ALA A 29 21.86 20.14 -9.53
N ARG A 30 21.92 21.35 -10.10
CA ARG A 30 20.83 21.88 -10.94
C ARG A 30 20.64 21.06 -12.22
N GLY A 31 21.72 20.61 -12.85
CA GLY A 31 21.65 19.74 -14.04
C GLY A 31 20.97 18.41 -13.74
N ILE A 32 21.46 17.70 -12.72
CA ILE A 32 20.89 16.42 -12.25
C ILE A 32 19.45 16.63 -11.80
N GLY A 33 19.17 17.71 -11.06
CA GLY A 33 17.81 18.01 -10.57
C GLY A 33 16.82 18.24 -11.71
N ARG A 34 17.22 18.96 -12.76
CA ARG A 34 16.39 19.14 -13.97
C ARG A 34 16.17 17.81 -14.69
N ALA A 35 17.23 17.03 -14.91
CA ALA A 35 17.12 15.72 -15.55
C ALA A 35 16.18 14.78 -14.76
N LEU A 36 16.30 14.76 -13.44
CA LEU A 36 15.44 13.94 -12.59
C LEU A 36 13.98 14.45 -12.59
N ALA A 37 13.77 15.76 -12.64
CA ALA A 37 12.43 16.35 -12.75
C ALA A 37 11.76 16.00 -14.09
N GLU A 38 12.50 16.10 -15.20
CA GLU A 38 12.02 15.69 -16.52
C GLU A 38 11.76 14.18 -16.58
N PHE A 39 12.65 13.38 -16.01
CA PHE A 39 12.47 11.92 -15.91
C PHE A 39 11.21 11.56 -15.11
N ARG A 40 10.98 12.22 -13.97
CA ARG A 40 9.76 12.03 -13.17
C ARG A 40 8.50 12.41 -13.95
N ARG A 41 8.55 13.50 -14.71
CA ARG A 41 7.42 13.96 -15.53
C ARG A 41 7.11 12.99 -16.66
N ALA A 42 8.12 12.60 -17.42
CA ALA A 42 8.00 11.59 -18.47
C ALA A 42 7.49 10.24 -17.92
N GLY A 43 8.05 9.79 -16.79
CA GLY A 43 7.59 8.57 -16.12
C GLY A 43 6.13 8.65 -15.64
N GLY A 44 5.68 9.82 -15.19
CA GLY A 44 4.29 10.07 -14.81
C GLY A 44 3.33 9.98 -16.00
N GLU A 45 3.71 10.54 -17.15
CA GLU A 45 2.92 10.45 -18.39
C GLU A 45 2.82 9.00 -18.87
N MET A 46 3.92 8.24 -18.83
CA MET A 46 3.89 6.81 -19.16
C MET A 46 2.95 6.05 -18.23
N ARG A 47 3.02 6.30 -16.91
CA ARG A 47 2.14 5.63 -15.95
C ARG A 47 0.66 5.97 -16.15
N SER A 48 0.35 7.20 -16.54
CA SER A 48 -1.01 7.62 -16.88
C SER A 48 -1.53 6.92 -18.14
N GLN A 49 -0.70 6.79 -19.18
CA GLN A 49 -1.07 6.07 -20.40
C GLN A 49 -1.27 4.57 -20.15
N LEU A 50 -0.39 3.93 -19.39
CA LEU A 50 -0.55 2.52 -19.01
C LEU A 50 -1.79 2.30 -18.13
N GLY A 51 -2.05 3.20 -17.17
CA GLY A 51 -3.25 3.15 -16.35
C GLY A 51 -4.52 3.21 -17.19
N GLY A 52 -4.59 4.16 -18.12
CA GLY A 52 -5.73 4.30 -19.02
C GLY A 52 -5.94 3.11 -19.97
N ILE A 53 -4.87 2.43 -20.41
CA ILE A 53 -4.98 1.19 -21.19
C ILE A 53 -5.49 0.04 -20.32
N SER A 54 -4.97 -0.10 -19.10
CA SER A 54 -5.38 -1.14 -18.17
C SER A 54 -6.86 -1.01 -17.80
N GLU A 55 -7.35 0.20 -17.57
CA GLU A 55 -8.74 0.47 -17.22
C GLU A 55 -9.69 0.10 -18.36
N ARG A 56 -9.35 0.47 -19.59
CA ARG A 56 -10.13 0.09 -20.80
C ARG A 56 -10.16 -1.42 -21.04
N ALA A 57 -9.01 -2.09 -20.88
CA ALA A 57 -8.95 -3.54 -21.03
C ALA A 57 -9.83 -4.28 -20.00
N MET A 58 -9.87 -3.76 -18.77
CA MET A 58 -10.66 -4.33 -17.69
C MET A 58 -12.17 -4.13 -17.92
N GLU A 59 -12.57 -2.98 -18.47
CA GLU A 59 -13.96 -2.69 -18.88
C GLU A 59 -14.44 -3.61 -20.03
N GLU A 60 -13.56 -3.89 -21.00
CA GLU A 60 -13.87 -4.77 -22.12
C GLU A 60 -13.99 -6.25 -21.70
N VAL A 61 -13.11 -6.71 -20.81
CA VAL A 61 -13.23 -8.05 -20.19
C VAL A 61 -14.54 -8.20 -19.42
N HIS A 62 -14.95 -7.17 -18.68
CA HIS A 62 -16.22 -7.18 -17.94
C HIS A 62 -17.41 -7.31 -18.89
N ARG A 63 -17.44 -6.54 -19.98
CA ARG A 63 -18.51 -6.64 -21.01
C ARG A 63 -18.58 -8.02 -21.68
N LEU A 64 -17.44 -8.61 -22.03
CA LEU A 64 -17.40 -9.93 -22.65
C LEU A 64 -17.88 -11.03 -21.69
N SER A 65 -17.55 -10.92 -20.40
CA SER A 65 -18.03 -11.82 -19.34
C SER A 65 -19.54 -11.72 -19.13
N GLU A 66 -20.10 -10.52 -19.16
CA GLU A 66 -21.56 -10.31 -19.07
C GLU A 66 -22.28 -10.86 -20.30
N ALA A 67 -21.76 -10.60 -21.51
CA ALA A 67 -22.31 -11.15 -22.75
C ALA A 67 -22.28 -12.69 -22.77
N ALA A 68 -21.15 -13.28 -22.37
CA ALA A 68 -21.02 -14.74 -22.26
C ALA A 68 -21.94 -15.33 -21.19
N THR A 69 -22.09 -14.65 -20.05
CA THR A 69 -23.04 -15.06 -18.99
C THR A 69 -24.48 -15.00 -19.46
N ARG A 70 -24.84 -14.00 -20.28
CA ARG A 70 -26.18 -13.84 -20.83
C ARG A 70 -26.52 -14.92 -21.86
N GLU A 71 -25.57 -15.29 -22.72
CA GLU A 71 -25.74 -16.40 -23.67
C GLU A 71 -25.87 -17.76 -22.96
N VAL A 72 -25.13 -17.97 -21.87
CA VAL A 72 -25.25 -19.21 -21.05
C VAL A 72 -26.59 -19.26 -20.31
N HIS A 73 -27.14 -18.12 -19.88
CA HIS A 73 -28.42 -18.05 -19.18
C HIS A 73 -29.64 -18.20 -20.11
N GLU A 74 -29.49 -17.91 -21.41
CA GLU A 74 -30.58 -18.03 -22.39
C GLU A 74 -30.76 -19.48 -22.91
N SER A 75 -29.82 -20.39 -22.61
CA SER A 75 -29.85 -21.79 -23.10
C SER A 75 -30.22 -22.87 -22.06
N GLN A 76 -30.39 -22.56 -20.76
CA GLN A 76 -30.74 -23.56 -19.74
C GLN A 76 -31.75 -23.03 -18.69
N PRO A 77 -32.75 -23.85 -18.28
CA PRO A 77 -33.80 -23.46 -17.34
C PRO A 77 -33.30 -23.33 -15.89
N THR A 78 -33.99 -22.48 -15.14
CA THR A 78 -33.77 -22.05 -13.75
C THR A 78 -33.28 -23.14 -12.77
N PRO A 79 -32.26 -22.89 -11.92
CA PRO A 79 -31.98 -23.76 -10.79
C PRO A 79 -33.02 -23.55 -9.66
N PRO A 80 -33.50 -24.62 -8.98
CA PRO A 80 -34.48 -24.51 -7.91
C PRO A 80 -33.87 -23.82 -6.66
N PRO A 81 -34.71 -23.21 -5.80
CA PRO A 81 -34.24 -22.60 -4.55
C PRO A 81 -33.66 -23.66 -3.59
N PRO A 82 -32.67 -23.31 -2.74
CA PRO A 82 -32.10 -24.22 -1.76
C PRO A 82 -33.16 -24.70 -0.76
N PRO A 83 -33.08 -25.95 -0.27
CA PRO A 83 -34.03 -26.46 0.71
C PRO A 83 -33.94 -25.62 2.00
N THR A 84 -35.07 -25.02 2.36
CA THR A 84 -35.33 -24.51 3.71
C THR A 84 -35.32 -25.70 4.67
N GLY A 85 -34.15 -26.01 5.22
CA GLY A 85 -33.95 -27.01 6.26
C GLY A 85 -34.04 -26.35 7.64
N GLU A 86 -35.23 -26.43 8.24
CA GLU A 86 -35.44 -26.73 9.66
C GLU A 86 -34.71 -25.84 10.71
N SER A 87 -35.35 -24.73 11.06
CA SER A 87 -35.20 -24.11 12.39
C SER A 87 -36.18 -24.80 13.36
N GLY A 88 -35.69 -25.77 14.12
CA GLY A 88 -36.41 -26.39 15.24
C GLY A 88 -36.18 -25.63 16.57
N PRO A 89 -37.16 -25.55 17.49
CA PRO A 89 -37.12 -24.67 18.67
C PRO A 89 -36.69 -25.41 19.95
N GLN A 90 -35.60 -24.97 20.58
CA GLN A 90 -35.22 -25.30 21.97
C GLN A 90 -33.88 -24.63 22.28
N GLY A 91 -33.62 -23.91 23.37
CA GLY A 91 -34.36 -23.54 24.57
C GLY A 91 -33.39 -22.67 25.39
N SER A 92 -33.87 -21.60 26.02
CA SER A 92 -33.07 -20.72 26.88
C SER A 92 -32.66 -21.42 28.19
N PRO A 93 -31.93 -20.76 29.11
CA PRO A 93 -30.47 -20.55 29.17
C PRO A 93 -29.86 -21.24 30.42
N PRO A 94 -28.56 -21.03 30.72
CA PRO A 94 -28.27 -20.57 32.08
C PRO A 94 -27.25 -19.42 32.14
N ASP A 95 -27.58 -18.46 33.00
CA ASP A 95 -26.70 -17.49 33.66
C ASP A 95 -25.34 -18.09 34.08
N LEU A 96 -24.27 -17.32 33.91
CA LEU A 96 -23.13 -17.22 34.84
C LEU A 96 -22.30 -15.95 34.50
N PRO A 97 -21.81 -15.20 35.51
CA PRO A 97 -21.33 -13.82 35.37
C PRO A 97 -19.91 -13.70 34.79
N PRO A 98 -19.56 -12.55 34.18
CA PRO A 98 -18.21 -12.31 33.69
C PRO A 98 -17.36 -11.82 34.86
N ASN A 99 -16.35 -12.59 35.25
CA ASN A 99 -15.25 -12.05 36.03
C ASN A 99 -13.92 -12.54 35.47
N THR A 100 -13.00 -11.59 35.38
CA THR A 100 -11.54 -11.76 35.41
C THR A 100 -10.82 -11.93 34.06
N GLU A 101 -9.71 -11.16 33.96
CA GLU A 101 -8.68 -11.06 32.91
C GLU A 101 -9.03 -10.21 31.67
N ALA A 102 -8.33 -9.13 31.29
CA ALA A 102 -7.00 -8.65 31.65
C ALA A 102 -6.88 -7.13 31.41
N LYS A 103 -6.34 -6.39 32.39
CA LYS A 103 -5.69 -5.08 32.17
C LYS A 103 -4.44 -5.04 33.04
N GLU A 104 -3.33 -5.42 32.44
CA GLU A 104 -1.99 -5.20 32.98
C GLU A 104 -1.33 -4.16 32.06
N GLU A 105 -1.32 -2.89 32.49
CA GLU A 105 -0.43 -1.86 31.96
C GLU A 105 0.01 -0.94 33.10
N VAL A 106 1.05 -1.42 33.79
CA VAL A 106 2.24 -0.69 34.26
C VAL A 106 2.11 0.84 34.41
N VAL A 107 2.01 1.31 35.66
CA VAL A 107 2.34 2.69 36.05
C VAL A 107 3.09 2.72 37.40
N ALA A 108 4.31 3.26 37.34
CA ALA A 108 5.13 3.93 38.37
C ALA A 108 5.80 3.11 39.53
N PRO A 109 7.12 3.24 39.72
CA PRO A 109 7.80 2.82 40.96
C PRO A 109 7.77 3.93 42.04
N PRO A 110 7.66 3.59 43.35
CA PRO A 110 7.79 4.55 44.43
C PRO A 110 9.26 4.84 44.79
N THR A 111 9.64 6.12 44.87
CA THR A 111 10.91 6.56 45.45
C THR A 111 10.77 6.76 46.96
N LYS A 112 11.76 6.20 47.67
CA LYS A 112 11.98 6.16 49.13
C LYS A 112 11.86 7.52 49.85
N GLY A 113 11.40 7.46 51.10
CA GLY A 113 11.83 8.33 52.20
C GLY A 113 12.93 7.67 53.01
#